data_AF-A0A8E2DMQ5-F1
#
_entry.id   AF-A0A8E2DMQ5-F1
#
_cell.length_a   1.000
_cell.length_b   1.000
_cell.length_c   1.000
_cell.angle_alpha   90.00
_cell.angle_beta   90.00
_cell.angle_gamma   90.00
#
_symmetry.space_group_name_H-M   'P 1'
#
loop_
_entity.id
_entity.type
_entity.pdbx_description
1 polymer ?
#
loop_
_entity_poly.entity_id
_entity_poly.type
_entity_poly.pdbx_seq_one_letter_code
_entity_poly.pdbx_strand_id
1 'polypeptide(L)'
;MDRASRKEDVERAYNIQARAAVYGAARWGAVGFGLAVLGHYTWPAFRRQTLAFKGFLVSTITIFGLVLTAESALLTYEAARRQEESVLRRQARIDLARQGLVATEPAIARWKAEQQRRQSEASQDPPAEPLSGG
;
A
#
# COMPACT_ATOMS: atom_id res chain seq x y z
N MET A 1 18.33 6.83 -7.91
CA MET A 1 17.14 7.27 -7.16
C MET A 1 17.54 8.47 -6.33
N ASP A 2 16.78 9.54 -6.43
CA ASP A 2 17.02 10.76 -5.68
C ASP A 2 16.62 10.56 -4.19
N ARG A 3 17.24 11.32 -3.28
CA ARG A 3 16.91 11.21 -1.85
C ARG A 3 15.46 11.64 -1.59
N ALA A 4 14.91 12.57 -2.37
CA ALA A 4 13.52 13.00 -2.23
C ALA A 4 12.55 11.87 -2.63
N SER A 5 12.77 11.21 -3.78
CA SER A 5 11.90 10.11 -4.22
C SER A 5 11.86 8.96 -3.22
N ARG A 6 13.00 8.64 -2.59
CA ARG A 6 13.05 7.61 -1.54
C ARG A 6 12.26 8.01 -0.29
N LYS A 7 12.31 9.29 0.12
CA LYS A 7 11.55 9.77 1.28
C LYS A 7 10.05 9.69 1.01
N GLU A 8 9.62 10.11 -0.17
CA GLU A 8 8.21 10.03 -0.59
C GLU A 8 7.69 8.60 -0.62
N ASP A 9 8.49 7.65 -1.12
CA ASP A 9 8.12 6.23 -1.12
C ASP A 9 7.96 5.67 0.30
N VAL A 10 8.86 6.02 1.22
CA VAL A 10 8.78 5.61 2.64
C VAL A 10 7.56 6.22 3.31
N GLU A 11 7.33 7.52 3.11
CA GLU A 11 6.17 8.23 3.68
C GLU A 11 4.86 7.63 3.17
N ARG A 12 4.80 7.27 1.88
CA ARG A 12 3.63 6.62 1.30
C ARG A 12 3.39 5.23 1.89
N ALA A 13 4.43 4.42 2.00
CA ALA A 13 4.33 3.10 2.63
C ALA A 13 3.86 3.20 4.09
N TYR A 14 4.42 4.15 4.83
CA TYR A 14 4.04 4.43 6.22
C TYR A 14 2.56 4.82 6.34
N ASN A 15 2.08 5.76 5.51
CA ASN A 15 0.69 6.20 5.56
C ASN A 15 -0.30 5.07 5.23
N ILE A 16 0.04 4.21 4.25
CA ILE A 16 -0.77 3.03 3.93
C ILE A 16 -0.82 2.07 5.11
N GLN A 17 0.34 1.76 5.70
CA GLN A 17 0.45 0.87 6.84
C GLN A 17 -0.29 1.42 8.06
N ALA A 18 -0.12 2.69 8.39
CA ALA A 18 -0.76 3.35 9.54
C ALA A 18 -2.29 3.38 9.40
N ARG A 19 -2.81 3.71 8.21
CA ARG A 19 -4.25 3.70 7.96
C ARG A 19 -4.83 2.29 8.08
N ALA A 20 -4.15 1.30 7.54
CA ALA A 20 -4.55 -0.10 7.66
C ALA A 20 -4.53 -0.57 9.11
N ALA A 21 -3.49 -0.20 9.87
CA ALA A 21 -3.33 -0.52 11.28
C ALA A 21 -4.49 0.02 12.12
N VAL A 22 -4.85 1.29 11.93
CA VAL A 22 -5.99 1.93 12.64
C VAL A 22 -7.30 1.23 12.30
N TYR A 23 -7.52 0.91 11.02
CA TYR A 23 -8.71 0.16 10.61
C TYR A 23 -8.77 -1.23 11.24
N GLY A 24 -7.65 -1.97 11.23
CA GLY A 24 -7.56 -3.29 11.85
C GLY A 24 -7.77 -3.25 13.36
N ALA A 25 -7.16 -2.28 14.04
CA ALA A 25 -7.36 -2.05 15.46
C ALA A 25 -8.83 -1.79 15.78
N ALA A 26 -9.48 -0.87 15.05
CA ALA A 26 -10.90 -0.56 15.28
C ALA A 26 -11.80 -1.78 15.05
N ARG A 27 -11.61 -2.49 13.93
CA ARG A 27 -12.40 -3.68 13.58
C ARG A 27 -12.24 -4.79 14.62
N TRP A 28 -11.01 -5.16 14.94
CA TRP A 28 -10.73 -6.26 15.86
C TRP A 28 -10.98 -5.86 17.32
N GLY A 29 -10.79 -4.59 17.67
CA GLY A 29 -11.19 -4.06 18.97
C GLY A 29 -12.69 -4.15 19.20
N ALA A 30 -13.50 -3.82 18.18
CA ALA A 30 -14.95 -4.02 18.24
C ALA A 30 -15.33 -5.50 18.43
N VAL A 31 -14.64 -6.42 17.72
CA VAL A 31 -14.83 -7.87 17.89
C VAL A 31 -14.45 -8.32 19.30
N GLY A 32 -13.26 -7.95 19.79
CA GLY A 32 -12.78 -8.31 21.12
C GLY A 32 -13.69 -7.78 22.23
N PHE A 33 -14.14 -6.53 22.10
CA PHE A 33 -15.09 -5.93 23.03
C PHE A 33 -16.44 -6.68 23.01
N GLY A 34 -16.98 -6.97 21.82
CA GLY A 34 -18.20 -7.76 21.68
C GLY A 34 -18.10 -9.14 22.32
N LEU A 35 -16.96 -9.83 22.14
CA LEU A 35 -16.70 -11.12 22.79
C LEU A 35 -16.62 -11.00 24.32
N ALA A 36 -15.98 -9.94 24.84
CA ALA A 36 -15.90 -9.71 26.28
C ALA A 36 -17.28 -9.43 26.89
N VAL A 37 -18.12 -8.63 26.21
CA VAL A 37 -19.50 -8.37 26.63
C VAL A 37 -20.31 -9.66 26.61
N LEU A 38 -20.26 -10.40 25.49
CA LEU A 38 -21.00 -11.65 25.36
C LEU A 38 -20.60 -12.65 26.44
N GLY A 39 -19.30 -12.88 26.62
CA GLY A 39 -18.77 -13.77 27.65
C GLY A 39 -19.18 -13.37 29.07
N HIS A 40 -19.30 -12.06 29.34
CA HIS A 40 -19.74 -11.58 30.66
C HIS A 40 -21.19 -11.98 30.96
N TYR A 41 -22.07 -11.94 29.96
CA TYR A 41 -23.48 -12.26 30.13
C TYR A 41 -23.81 -13.74 29.97
N THR A 42 -23.08 -14.49 29.15
CA THR A 42 -23.39 -15.91 28.90
C THR A 42 -22.64 -16.87 29.81
N TRP A 43 -21.44 -16.54 30.28
CA TRP A 43 -20.59 -17.47 31.03
C TRP A 43 -20.34 -17.04 32.48
N PRO A 44 -20.87 -17.77 33.49
CA PRO A 44 -20.68 -17.43 34.90
C PRO A 44 -19.21 -17.41 35.38
N ALA A 45 -18.34 -18.25 34.81
CA ALA A 45 -16.91 -18.24 35.14
C ALA A 45 -16.21 -16.97 34.64
N PHE A 46 -16.50 -16.54 33.41
CA PHE A 46 -15.95 -15.30 32.84
C PHE A 46 -16.54 -14.04 33.48
N ARG A 47 -17.81 -14.10 33.90
CA ARG A 47 -18.47 -13.01 34.63
C ARG A 47 -17.68 -12.63 35.90
N ARG A 48 -17.23 -13.64 36.66
CA ARG A 48 -16.47 -13.51 37.92
C ARG A 48 -15.05 -12.99 37.74
N GLN A 49 -14.52 -12.93 36.51
CA GLN A 49 -13.18 -12.41 36.24
C GLN A 49 -13.11 -10.88 36.40
N THR A 50 -11.92 -10.38 36.73
CA THR A 50 -11.67 -8.95 36.94
C THR A 50 -11.87 -8.13 35.66
N LEU A 51 -12.16 -6.84 35.82
CA LEU A 51 -12.26 -5.92 34.68
C LEU A 51 -10.91 -5.76 33.97
N ALA A 52 -9.82 -5.76 34.72
CA ALA A 52 -8.46 -5.67 34.17
C ALA A 52 -8.15 -6.84 33.22
N PHE A 53 -8.52 -8.07 33.60
CA PHE A 53 -8.31 -9.24 32.75
C PHE A 53 -9.11 -9.15 31.43
N LYS A 54 -10.36 -8.70 31.51
CA LYS A 54 -11.21 -8.49 30.32
C LYS A 54 -10.62 -7.42 29.40
N GLY A 55 -10.18 -6.30 29.97
CA GLY A 55 -9.49 -5.24 29.23
C GLY A 55 -8.22 -5.74 28.54
N PHE A 56 -7.42 -6.55 29.23
CA PHE A 56 -6.23 -7.20 28.66
C PHE A 56 -6.55 -8.11 27.46
N LEU A 57 -7.63 -8.90 27.53
CA LEU A 57 -8.05 -9.73 26.39
C LEU A 57 -8.49 -8.87 25.20
N VAL A 58 -9.28 -7.82 25.44
CA VAL A 58 -9.72 -6.90 24.37
C VAL A 58 -8.53 -6.19 23.74
N SER A 59 -7.57 -5.70 24.53
CA SER A 59 -6.38 -5.05 24.00
C SER A 59 -5.49 -5.99 23.20
N THR A 60 -5.35 -7.25 23.64
CA THR A 60 -4.58 -8.28 22.92
C THR A 60 -5.16 -8.52 21.53
N ILE A 61 -6.48 -8.68 21.43
CA ILE A 61 -7.18 -8.88 20.14
C ILE A 61 -7.06 -7.62 19.27
N THR A 62 -7.18 -6.44 19.88
CA THR A 62 -7.05 -5.15 19.18
C THR A 62 -5.66 -4.99 18.56
N ILE A 63 -4.60 -5.21 19.35
CA ILE A 63 -3.21 -5.11 18.91
C ILE A 63 -2.90 -6.15 17.84
N PHE A 64 -3.41 -7.37 17.99
CA PHE A 64 -3.28 -8.41 16.97
C PHE A 64 -3.88 -7.96 15.63
N GLY A 65 -5.10 -7.41 15.66
CA GLY A 65 -5.74 -6.86 14.46
C GLY A 65 -4.99 -5.68 13.85
N LEU A 66 -4.43 -4.80 14.68
CA LEU A 66 -3.60 -3.67 14.27
C LEU A 66 -2.39 -4.17 13.47
N VAL A 67 -1.62 -5.11 14.03
CA VAL A 67 -0.37 -5.59 13.43
C VAL A 67 -0.62 -6.35 12.13
N LEU A 68 -1.54 -7.33 12.14
CA LEU A 68 -1.76 -8.17 10.95
C LEU A 68 -2.25 -7.38 9.73
N THR A 69 -3.13 -6.39 9.97
CA THR A 69 -3.63 -5.55 8.87
C THR A 69 -2.58 -4.59 8.35
N ALA A 70 -1.75 -4.03 9.23
CA ALA A 70 -0.61 -3.20 8.88
C ALA A 70 0.40 -3.98 8.01
N GLU A 71 0.80 -5.18 8.44
CA GLU A 71 1.72 -6.05 7.70
C GLU A 71 1.15 -6.45 6.34
N SER A 72 -0.13 -6.86 6.31
CA SER A 72 -0.80 -7.25 5.06
C SER A 72 -0.84 -6.10 4.05
N ALA A 73 -1.12 -4.88 4.51
CA ALA A 73 -1.14 -3.70 3.65
C ALA A 73 0.26 -3.38 3.09
N LEU A 74 1.30 -3.47 3.92
CA LEU A 74 2.67 -3.23 3.50
C LEU A 74 3.14 -4.28 2.47
N LEU A 75 2.88 -5.57 2.74
CA LEU A 75 3.21 -6.66 1.82
C LEU A 75 2.49 -6.52 0.48
N THR A 76 1.22 -6.13 0.51
CA THR A 76 0.44 -5.90 -0.72
C THR A 76 1.01 -4.72 -1.53
N TYR A 77 1.39 -3.63 -0.85
CA TYR A 77 2.03 -2.48 -1.49
C TYR A 77 3.38 -2.85 -2.12
N GLU A 78 4.23 -3.59 -1.41
CA GLU A 78 5.50 -4.06 -1.95
C GLU A 78 5.32 -5.03 -3.12
N ALA A 79 4.35 -5.94 -3.02
CA ALA A 79 4.03 -6.89 -4.09
C ALA A 79 3.59 -6.14 -5.36
N ALA A 80 2.70 -5.14 -5.22
CA ALA A 80 2.28 -4.29 -6.34
C ALA A 80 3.47 -3.57 -6.98
N ARG A 81 4.35 -2.97 -6.18
CA ARG A 81 5.57 -2.31 -6.68
C ARG A 81 6.50 -3.26 -7.44
N ARG A 82 6.72 -4.47 -6.92
CA ARG A 82 7.53 -5.49 -7.60
C ARG A 82 6.92 -5.90 -8.94
N GLN A 83 5.59 -6.03 -9.01
CA GLN A 83 4.88 -6.32 -10.25
C GLN A 83 5.03 -5.18 -11.26
N GLU A 84 4.80 -3.94 -10.85
CA GLU A 84 4.99 -2.74 -11.69
C GLU A 84 6.41 -2.68 -12.26
N GLU A 85 7.43 -2.87 -11.42
CA GLU A 85 8.82 -2.91 -11.88
C GLU A 85 9.09 -4.03 -12.88
N SER A 86 8.52 -5.22 -12.66
CA SER A 86 8.71 -6.37 -13.54
C SER A 86 8.09 -6.14 -14.93
N VAL A 87 6.89 -5.56 -14.97
CA VAL A 87 6.20 -5.20 -16.21
C VAL A 87 6.99 -4.13 -16.96
N LEU A 88 7.46 -3.11 -16.24
CA LEU A 88 8.27 -2.03 -16.83
C LEU A 88 9.60 -2.57 -17.41
N ARG A 89 10.28 -3.46 -16.68
CA ARG A 89 11.51 -4.11 -17.19
C ARG A 89 11.21 -4.97 -18.42
N ARG A 90 10.06 -5.65 -18.45
CA ARG A 90 9.64 -6.45 -19.63
C ARG A 90 9.37 -5.55 -20.83
N GLN A 91 8.67 -4.43 -20.66
CA GLN A 91 8.41 -3.45 -21.71
C GLN A 91 9.71 -2.87 -22.26
N ALA A 92 10.62 -2.43 -21.37
CA ALA A 92 11.93 -1.91 -21.76
C ALA A 92 12.72 -2.91 -22.61
N ARG A 93 12.71 -4.20 -22.22
CA ARG A 93 13.39 -5.26 -23.00
C ARG A 93 12.80 -5.43 -24.40
N ILE A 94 11.47 -5.36 -24.54
CA ILE A 94 10.79 -5.51 -25.83
C ILE A 94 11.08 -4.31 -26.73
N ASP A 95 11.01 -3.09 -26.20
CA ASP A 95 11.23 -1.87 -26.99
C ASP A 95 12.69 -1.72 -27.41
N LEU A 96 13.63 -2.03 -26.52
CA LEU A 96 15.05 -2.04 -26.87
C LEU A 96 15.36 -3.10 -27.94
N ALA A 97 14.77 -4.29 -27.83
CA ALA A 97 14.94 -5.34 -28.84
C ALA A 97 14.39 -4.91 -30.21
N ARG A 98 13.25 -4.20 -30.26
CA ARG A 98 12.70 -3.63 -31.50
C ARG A 98 13.63 -2.59 -32.14
N GLN A 99 14.41 -1.89 -31.33
CA GLN A 99 15.42 -0.92 -31.79
C GLN A 99 16.77 -1.58 -32.14
N GLY A 100 16.88 -2.91 -32.04
CA GLY A 100 18.15 -3.63 -32.24
C GLY A 100 19.16 -3.44 -31.11
N LEU A 101 18.72 -2.91 -29.95
CA LEU A 101 19.57 -2.63 -28.80
C LEU A 101 19.50 -3.76 -27.77
N VAL A 102 20.64 -4.07 -27.16
CA VAL A 102 20.70 -5.03 -26.05
C VAL A 102 20.18 -4.35 -24.78
N ALA A 103 19.25 -5.02 -24.09
CA ALA A 103 18.66 -4.56 -22.84
C ALA A 103 19.63 -4.67 -21.65
N THR A 104 20.66 -3.83 -21.67
CA THR A 104 21.60 -3.65 -20.57
C THR A 104 21.01 -2.69 -19.52
N GLU A 105 21.46 -2.80 -18.27
CA GLU A 105 21.07 -1.89 -17.17
C GLU A 105 21.12 -0.39 -17.56
N PRO A 106 22.20 0.14 -18.18
CA PRO A 106 22.23 1.54 -18.60
C PRO A 106 21.23 1.86 -19.74
N ALA A 107 20.96 0.92 -20.65
CA ALA A 107 19.97 1.13 -21.72
C ALA A 107 18.55 1.21 -21.17
N ILE A 108 18.22 0.35 -20.19
CA ILE A 108 16.93 0.37 -19.50
C ILE A 108 16.77 1.68 -18.70
N ALA A 109 17.84 2.16 -18.05
CA ALA A 109 17.80 3.44 -17.33
C ALA A 109 17.52 4.63 -18.25
N ARG A 110 18.17 4.67 -19.43
CA ARG A 110 17.91 5.70 -20.45
C ARG A 110 16.49 5.65 -20.99
N TRP A 111 16.01 4.44 -21.31
CA TRP A 111 14.63 4.23 -21.77
C TRP A 111 13.61 4.72 -20.72
N LYS A 112 13.85 4.44 -19.42
CA LYS A 112 12.97 4.93 -18.35
C LYS A 112 12.96 6.46 -18.25
N ALA A 113 14.12 7.11 -18.35
CA ALA A 113 14.22 8.56 -18.32
C ALA A 113 13.50 9.21 -19.51
N GLU A 114 13.61 8.61 -20.69
CA GLU A 114 12.94 9.07 -21.90
C GLU A 114 11.41 8.91 -21.80
N GLN A 115 10.93 7.78 -21.27
CA GLN A 115 9.50 7.58 -21.03
C GLN A 115 8.93 8.56 -20.00
N GLN A 116 9.68 8.86 -18.93
CA GLN A 116 9.27 9.87 -17.95
C GLN A 116 9.17 11.26 -18.59
N ARG A 117 10.13 11.64 -19.45
CA ARG A 117 10.06 12.89 -20.21
C ARG A 117 8.85 12.96 -21.13
N ARG A 118 8.60 11.90 -21.90
CA ARG A 118 7.43 11.82 -22.80
C ARG A 118 6.12 11.93 -22.03
N GLN A 119 6.02 11.31 -20.85
CA GLN A 119 4.83 11.42 -19.99
C GLN A 119 4.65 12.84 -19.44
N SER A 120 5.73 13.52 -19.02
CA SER A 120 5.64 14.90 -18.55
C SER A 120 5.26 15.86 -19.67
N GLU A 121 5.83 15.69 -20.87
CA GLU A 121 5.53 16.52 -22.05
C GLU A 121 4.06 16.31 -22.48
N ALA A 122 3.58 15.07 -22.54
CA ALA A 122 2.18 14.77 -22.87
C ALA A 122 1.17 15.25 -21.81
N SER A 123 1.59 15.42 -20.55
CA SER A 123 0.73 15.97 -19.49
C SER A 123 0.67 17.50 -19.52
N GLN A 124 1.54 18.15 -20.30
CA GLN A 124 1.70 19.61 -20.34
C GLN A 124 0.99 20.25 -21.55
N ASP A 125 0.57 19.47 -22.55
CA ASP A 125 -0.28 19.92 -23.65
C ASP A 125 -1.76 20.05 -23.20
N PRO A 126 -2.36 21.25 -23.20
CA PRO A 126 -3.79 21.40 -22.95
C PRO A 126 -4.62 20.78 -24.09
N PRO A 127 -5.85 20.29 -23.82
CA PRO A 127 -6.72 19.78 -24.87
C PRO A 127 -6.94 20.88 -25.91
N ALA A 128 -6.59 20.60 -27.17
CA ALA A 128 -6.84 21.50 -28.28
C ALA A 128 -8.31 21.95 -28.23
N GLU A 129 -8.52 23.27 -28.12
CA GLU A 129 -9.85 23.86 -28.21
C GLU A 129 -10.56 23.28 -29.45
N PRO A 130 -11.78 22.75 -29.31
CA PRO A 130 -12.53 22.36 -30.49
C PRO A 130 -12.74 23.62 -31.31
N LEU A 131 -12.22 23.60 -32.55
CA LEU A 131 -12.45 24.62 -33.56
C LEU A 131 -13.96 24.83 -33.69
N SER A 132 -14.48 25.83 -32.98
CA SER A 132 -15.82 26.38 -33.16
C SER A 132 -15.84 27.12 -34.49
N GLY A 133 -16.03 26.36 -35.56
CA GLY A 133 -16.30 26.91 -36.89
C GLY A 133 -17.77 27.28 -37.04
N GLY A 134 -18.00 28.48 -37.56
CA GLY A 134 -19.20 28.85 -38.34
C GLY A 134 -20.33 29.49 -37.57
#